data_AF-A0A3B9Y5I2-F1
#
_entry.id   AF-A0A3B9Y5I2-F1
#
_cell.length_a   1.000
_cell.length_b   1.000
_cell.length_c   1.000
_cell.angle_alpha   90.00
_cell.angle_beta   90.00
_cell.angle_gamma   90.00
#
_symmetry.space_group_name_H-M   'P 1'
#
loop_
_entity.id
_entity.type
_entity.pdbx_description
1 polymer ?
#
loop_
_entity_poly.entity_id
_entity_poly.type
_entity_poly.pdbx_seq_one_letter_code
_entity_poly.pdbx_strand_id
1 'polypeptide(L)'
;MTTEQVWQEFHPKLKQFVLKRIPDEQSGEDILQNVFLKIHTRIDTLRDEEKLQSWIYQIARNAIADYYREHKTTLELSEVPALLEEPVGNDDIVKELI
;
A
#
# COMPACT_ATOMS: atom_id res chain seq x y z
N MET A 1 -13.35 -19.55 -14.62
CA MET A 1 -12.42 -18.75 -15.46
C MET A 1 -10.97 -19.02 -15.04
N THR A 2 -10.02 -19.11 -15.98
CA THR A 2 -8.60 -19.37 -15.69
C THR A 2 -7.80 -18.07 -15.51
N THR A 3 -6.65 -18.15 -14.84
CA THR A 3 -5.75 -16.99 -14.66
C THR A 3 -5.24 -16.44 -15.99
N GLU A 4 -4.98 -17.30 -16.97
CA GLU A 4 -4.56 -16.89 -18.31
C GLU A 4 -5.62 -16.00 -18.99
N GLN A 5 -6.90 -16.34 -18.87
CA GLN A 5 -7.98 -15.54 -19.43
C GLN A 5 -8.03 -14.14 -18.80
N VAL A 6 -7.87 -14.06 -17.48
CA VAL A 6 -7.81 -12.77 -16.76
C VAL A 6 -6.59 -11.96 -17.19
N TRP A 7 -5.45 -12.61 -17.39
CA TRP A 7 -4.25 -11.94 -17.87
C TRP A 7 -4.50 -11.29 -19.23
N GLN A 8 -4.96 -12.06 -20.22
CA GLN A 8 -5.20 -11.57 -21.57
C GLN A 8 -6.19 -10.40 -21.61
N GLU A 9 -7.25 -10.45 -20.79
CA GLU A 9 -8.29 -9.43 -20.80
C GLU A 9 -7.90 -8.15 -20.02
N PHE A 10 -7.28 -8.31 -18.86
CA PHE A 10 -7.09 -7.21 -17.91
C PHE A 10 -5.68 -6.64 -17.89
N HIS A 11 -4.65 -7.37 -18.31
CA HIS A 11 -3.26 -6.90 -18.30
C HIS A 11 -3.06 -5.52 -18.95
N PRO A 12 -3.46 -5.27 -20.20
CA PRO A 12 -3.22 -3.96 -20.83
C PRO A 12 -3.96 -2.82 -20.10
N LYS A 13 -5.18 -3.08 -19.60
CA LYS A 13 -5.99 -2.10 -18.89
C LYS A 13 -5.43 -1.80 -17.50
N LEU A 14 -4.98 -2.83 -16.78
CA LEU A 14 -4.39 -2.70 -15.45
C LEU A 14 -3.02 -2.04 -15.51
N LYS A 15 -2.18 -2.42 -16.47
CA LYS A 15 -0.88 -1.78 -16.69
C LYS A 15 -1.03 -0.28 -16.87
N GLN A 16 -1.92 0.16 -17.78
CA GLN A 16 -2.20 1.60 -17.95
C GLN A 16 -2.80 2.23 -16.69
N PHE A 17 -3.67 1.52 -15.97
CA PHE A 17 -4.29 2.03 -14.75
C PHE A 17 -3.27 2.28 -13.62
N VAL A 18 -2.30 1.38 -13.47
CA VAL A 18 -1.23 1.45 -12.47
C VAL A 18 -0.19 2.50 -12.87
N LEU A 19 0.33 2.46 -14.11
CA LEU A 19 1.34 3.42 -14.59
C LEU A 19 0.85 4.87 -14.62
N LYS A 20 -0.46 5.10 -14.75
CA LYS A 20 -1.04 6.46 -14.60
C LYS A 20 -1.03 6.98 -13.16
N ARG A 21 -0.77 6.13 -12.17
CA ARG A 21 -0.87 6.42 -10.73
C ARG A 21 0.44 6.24 -9.99
N ILE A 22 1.47 5.71 -10.62
CA ILE A 22 2.77 5.45 -10.02
C ILE A 22 3.81 6.26 -10.81
N PRO A 23 4.69 7.02 -10.13
CA PRO A 23 5.57 7.97 -10.77
C PRO A 23 6.68 7.32 -11.61
N ASP A 24 7.14 6.13 -11.22
CA ASP A 24 8.17 5.38 -11.94
C ASP A 24 7.64 4.08 -12.53
N GLU A 25 8.17 3.71 -13.70
CA GLU A 25 7.73 2.53 -14.44
C GLU A 25 8.04 1.23 -13.69
N GLN A 26 9.21 1.15 -13.06
CA GLN A 26 9.66 -0.05 -12.36
C GLN A 26 8.73 -0.44 -11.21
N SER A 27 8.42 0.51 -10.31
CA SER A 27 7.46 0.30 -9.22
C SER A 27 6.07 -0.02 -9.77
N GLY A 28 5.68 0.58 -10.89
CA GLY A 28 4.43 0.28 -11.56
C GLY A 28 4.33 -1.17 -12.04
N GLU A 29 5.38 -1.70 -12.64
CA GLU A 29 5.48 -3.11 -13.06
C GLU A 29 5.49 -4.07 -11.85
N ASP A 30 6.18 -3.71 -10.76
CA ASP A 30 6.21 -4.51 -9.53
C ASP A 30 4.83 -4.56 -8.87
N ILE A 31 4.11 -3.44 -8.83
CA ILE A 31 2.73 -3.39 -8.35
C ILE A 31 1.82 -4.22 -9.25
N LEU A 32 1.97 -4.14 -10.57
CA LEU A 32 1.18 -4.91 -11.52
C LEU A 32 1.36 -6.42 -11.30
N GLN A 33 2.60 -6.89 -11.13
CA GLN A 33 2.90 -8.28 -10.80
C GLN A 33 2.22 -8.70 -9.49
N ASN A 34 2.34 -7.89 -8.44
CA ASN A 34 1.69 -8.15 -7.15
C ASN A 34 0.17 -8.24 -7.26
N VAL A 35 -0.46 -7.40 -8.10
CA VAL A 35 -1.90 -7.46 -8.38
C VAL A 35 -2.27 -8.80 -9.03
N PHE A 36 -1.52 -9.24 -10.04
CA PHE A 36 -1.79 -10.52 -10.71
C PHE A 36 -1.57 -11.74 -9.81
N LEU A 37 -0.56 -11.71 -8.93
CA LEU A 37 -0.37 -12.75 -7.91
C LEU A 37 -1.57 -12.80 -6.94
N LYS A 38 -2.05 -11.65 -6.48
CA LYS A 38 -3.24 -11.56 -5.61
C LYS A 38 -4.51 -12.04 -6.32
N ILE A 39 -4.64 -11.79 -7.62
CA ILE A 39 -5.74 -12.30 -8.44
C ILE A 39 -5.63 -13.83 -8.54
N HIS A 40 -4.49 -14.36 -8.97
CA HIS A 40 -4.28 -15.80 -9.16
C HIS A 40 -4.58 -16.60 -7.88
N THR A 41 -4.12 -16.11 -6.73
CA THR A 41 -4.31 -16.78 -5.43
C THR A 41 -5.74 -16.74 -4.90
N ARG A 42 -6.59 -15.84 -5.40
CA ARG A 42 -7.94 -15.61 -4.85
C ARG A 42 -9.05 -15.77 -5.88
N ILE A 43 -8.74 -16.02 -7.15
CA ILE A 43 -9.72 -16.09 -8.22
C ILE A 43 -10.77 -17.19 -7.97
N ASP A 44 -10.36 -18.30 -7.34
CA ASP A 44 -11.25 -19.40 -6.98
C ASP A 44 -12.26 -19.03 -5.87
N THR A 45 -12.04 -17.92 -5.16
CA THR A 45 -12.97 -17.42 -4.14
C THR A 45 -14.11 -16.59 -4.73
N LEU A 46 -13.98 -16.17 -5.99
CA LEU A 46 -14.99 -15.36 -6.67
C LEU A 46 -16.14 -16.27 -7.14
N ARG A 47 -17.30 -16.12 -6.50
CA ARG A 47 -18.52 -16.89 -6.85
C ARG A 47 -19.36 -16.26 -7.96
N ASP A 48 -19.10 -14.99 -8.25
CA ASP A 48 -19.91 -14.14 -9.11
C ASP A 48 -19.01 -13.49 -10.16
N GLU A 49 -19.04 -14.00 -11.38
CA GLU A 49 -18.21 -13.54 -12.48
C GLU A 49 -18.56 -12.10 -12.91
N GLU A 50 -19.78 -11.63 -12.68
CA GLU A 50 -20.17 -10.24 -13.00
C GLU A 50 -19.41 -9.22 -12.14
N LYS A 51 -18.94 -9.64 -10.96
CA LYS A 51 -18.15 -8.81 -10.04
C LYS A 51 -16.65 -8.93 -10.27
N LEU A 52 -16.20 -9.73 -11.22
CA LEU A 52 -14.77 -9.93 -11.48
C LEU A 52 -14.05 -8.61 -11.72
N GLN A 53 -14.56 -7.79 -12.64
CA GLN A 53 -13.91 -6.55 -13.02
C GLN A 53 -13.78 -5.60 -11.83
N SER A 54 -14.85 -5.41 -11.06
CA SER A 54 -14.83 -4.51 -9.89
C SER A 54 -13.88 -5.03 -8.81
N TRP A 55 -13.85 -6.34 -8.59
CA TRP A 55 -12.93 -7.01 -7.66
C TRP A 55 -11.46 -6.87 -8.07
N ILE A 56 -11.14 -7.08 -9.35
CA ILE A 56 -9.78 -6.89 -9.91
C ILE A 56 -9.31 -5.44 -9.67
N TYR A 57 -10.14 -4.45 -9.99
CA TYR A 57 -9.78 -3.05 -9.76
C TYR A 57 -9.70 -2.70 -8.27
N GLN A 58 -10.41 -3.40 -7.39
CA GLN A 58 -10.25 -3.25 -5.95
C GLN A 58 -8.85 -3.72 -5.51
N ILE A 59 -8.38 -4.87 -5.99
CA ILE A 59 -7.02 -5.36 -5.71
C ILE A 59 -5.98 -4.36 -6.19
N ALA A 60 -6.12 -3.84 -7.41
CA ALA A 60 -5.20 -2.85 -7.97
C ALA A 60 -5.15 -1.56 -7.14
N ARG A 61 -6.31 -1.01 -6.74
CA ARG A 61 -6.37 0.18 -5.88
C ARG A 61 -5.71 -0.06 -4.52
N ASN A 62 -5.95 -1.23 -3.92
CA ASN A 62 -5.34 -1.58 -2.64
C ASN A 62 -3.82 -1.67 -2.77
N ALA A 63 -3.30 -2.33 -3.82
CA ALA A 63 -1.86 -2.43 -4.04
C ALA A 63 -1.18 -1.06 -4.24
N ILE A 64 -1.83 -0.14 -4.97
CA ILE A 64 -1.35 1.25 -5.11
C ILE A 64 -1.37 1.97 -3.76
N ALA A 65 -2.44 1.82 -2.98
CA ALA A 65 -2.52 2.44 -1.66
C ALA A 65 -1.45 1.89 -0.70
N ASP A 66 -1.18 0.58 -0.74
CA ASP A 66 -0.13 -0.08 0.05
C ASP A 66 1.26 0.51 -0.32
N TYR A 67 1.57 0.63 -1.61
CA TYR A 67 2.80 1.27 -2.10
C TYR A 67 2.99 2.68 -1.49
N TYR A 68 1.96 3.52 -1.56
CA TYR A 68 2.06 4.89 -1.03
C TYR A 68 2.16 4.93 0.50
N ARG A 69 1.54 4.00 1.22
CA ARG A 69 1.65 3.90 2.68
C ARG A 69 3.07 3.53 3.11
N GLU A 70 3.69 2.58 2.42
CA GLU A 70 5.07 2.17 2.67
C GLU A 70 6.05 3.31 2.34
N HIS A 71 5.87 4.00 1.22
CA HIS A 71 6.75 5.10 0.81
C HIS A 71 6.58 6.35 1.69
N LYS A 72 5.36 6.64 2.18
CA LYS A 72 5.16 7.72 3.15
C LYS A 72 5.84 7.41 4.49
N THR A 73 5.75 6.16 4.95
CA THR A 73 6.38 5.75 6.21
C THR A 73 7.90 5.88 6.15
N THR A 74 8.52 5.63 4.98
CA THR A 74 9.96 5.83 4.76
C THR A 74 10.37 7.31 4.83
N LEU A 75 9.53 8.24 4.37
CA LEU A 75 9.81 9.68 4.45
C LEU A 75 9.74 10.22 5.89
N GLU A 76 8.86 9.67 6.73
CA GLU A 76 8.78 10.10 8.15
C GLU A 76 9.90 9.52 9.02
N LEU A 77 10.67 8.53 8.53
CA LEU A 77 11.88 8.03 9.20
C LEU A 77 13.15 8.86 8.89
N SER A 78 13.12 9.75 7.89
CA SER A 78 14.29 10.58 7.53
C SER A 78 14.38 11.93 8.25
N GLU A 79 13.41 12.28 9.09
CA GLU A 79 13.44 13.50 9.90
C GLU A 79 13.16 13.19 11.37
N VAL A 80 14.14 12.61 12.05
CA VAL A 80 14.28 12.79 13.50
C VAL A 80 15.54 13.63 13.74
N PRO A 81 15.43 14.97 13.80
CA PRO A 81 16.49 15.78 14.39
C PRO A 81 16.63 15.33 15.85
N ALA A 82 17.85 14.96 16.23
CA ALA A 82 18.25 14.54 17.57
C ALA A 82 18.20 15.70 18.60
N LEU A 83 17.06 16.39 18.73
CA LEU A 83 16.96 17.66 19.47
C LEU A 83 15.85 17.74 20.51
N LEU A 84 15.48 16.65 21.18
CA LEU A 84 14.74 16.75 22.45
C LEU A 84 15.28 15.76 23.51
N GLU A 85 16.59 15.70 23.68
CA GLU A 85 17.17 15.39 24.99
C GLU A 85 17.17 16.68 25.82
N GLU A 86 16.07 16.95 26.53
CA GLU A 86 16.10 17.86 27.68
C GLU A 86 16.45 17.02 28.91
N PRO A 87 17.53 17.31 29.66
CA PRO A 87 17.89 16.56 30.84
C PRO A 87 16.95 16.84 32.01
N VAL A 88 16.56 15.74 32.66
CA VAL A 88 15.99 15.53 33.99
C VAL A 88 15.90 16.75 34.91
N GLY A 89 14.68 17.05 35.35
CA GLY A 89 14.38 17.83 36.55
C GLY A 89 13.39 17.08 37.46
N ASN A 90 13.86 16.02 38.10
CA ASN A 90 13.18 15.48 39.28
C ASN A 90 13.87 16.09 40.51
N ASP A 91 13.26 17.12 41.09
CA ASP A 91 13.48 17.48 42.49
C ASP A 91 12.12 17.55 43.18
N ASP A 92 11.89 16.54 44.01
CA ASP A 92 10.92 16.52 45.08
C ASP A 92 10.98 17.80 45.92
N ILE A 93 9.86 18.51 46.11
CA ILE A 93 9.44 18.94 47.46
C ILE A 93 7.91 18.82 47.57
N VAL A 94 7.49 17.77 48.28
CA VAL A 94 6.23 17.73 49.01
C VAL A 94 6.37 18.61 50.26
N LYS A 95 5.28 19.30 50.67
CA LYS A 95 5.08 20.22 51.83
C LYS A 95 5.28 21.69 51.44
N GLU A 96 4.44 22.65 51.81
CA GLU A 96 3.62 22.81 53.01
C GLU A 96 2.52 23.88 52.76
N LEU A 97 1.58 23.95 53.69
CA LEU A 97 0.47 24.89 53.85
C LEU A 97 0.66 26.31 53.29
N ILE A 98 -0.41 26.88 52.71
CA ILE A 98 -1.21 28.03 53.20
C ILE A 98 -2.61 27.97 52.57
#